data_AF-A0A8B9J4G8-F1
#
_entry.id   AF-A0A8B9J4G8-F1
#
_cell.length_a   1.000
_cell.length_b   1.000
_cell.length_c   1.000
_cell.angle_alpha   90.00
_cell.angle_beta   90.00
_cell.angle_gamma   90.00
#
_symmetry.space_group_name_H-M   'P 1'
#
loop_
_entity.id
_entity.type
_entity.pdbx_description
1 polymer ?
#
loop_
_entity_poly.entity_id
_entity_poly.type
_entity_poly.pdbx_seq_one_letter_code
_entity_poly.pdbx_strand_id
1 'polypeptide(L)'
;MPSTELLNAVKDSTFITNILSAPVILQQTCIQQIVSADPLKILDNVPDKLASYIPSVLLTSFSSLNVQLLNKKIWRPEQAVLFMSQVASSFGNLEDLSESVLQGFTASSIKTLSVQKIKQLVKACRPRSGRSKVVLKESQLTLMYNMIKDDTSLAFADLPSDMLLYYNYDKVQTGSCRSYFSALGSADFSVLSSVLNKQSVLFSNAQSCLGISGYKLTKDQVGVLGNMICTLDAAYIQNSDPSILEYLKNCTDLSSAQVTAVQTLLTSGSTSYGIPSVWTQQTLEQLGGLSLYLKQDFWASFGTSLKKRFLKYYMPILRTQKVSVEKMRLFFTAFTYKRVAREATRAGCTVGNITAVTISDDSFPMDYDSAQFDACLDSSFLTYNLAGLTQKVLDTSLQTIILNKLKQLYPSGLPESEVQLLGSTSRMASAADISQWNITTTDTLSSLLDSTYGVWTSDQSKAVIMRYLSVTGNTLGTAELNIIGSSVCSLDVSVLKNITADSLKSANALNLTNCSVDQKTTLYTIANSSYYSQRSVSSTFYQLISSYLGNSHTPVHRKHTCTTLIHQPLPA
;
A
#
# COMPACT_ATOMS: atom_id res chain seq x y z
N MET A 1 16.06 23.75 16.32
CA MET A 1 15.81 25.05 15.67
C MET A 1 14.61 25.70 16.36
N PRO A 2 14.67 26.96 16.77
CA PRO A 2 13.52 27.72 17.28
C PRO A 2 12.35 27.70 16.29
N SER A 3 11.11 27.71 16.80
CA SER A 3 9.89 27.61 15.99
C SER A 3 9.79 28.69 14.91
N THR A 4 10.21 29.92 15.20
CA THR A 4 10.17 31.04 14.24
C THR A 4 11.18 30.88 13.10
N GLU A 5 12.35 30.31 13.38
CA GLU A 5 13.33 29.98 12.35
C GLU A 5 12.83 28.84 11.46
N LEU A 6 12.19 27.82 12.05
CA LEU A 6 11.57 26.73 11.29
C LEU A 6 10.49 27.24 10.33
N LEU A 7 9.61 28.13 10.80
CA LEU A 7 8.56 28.75 9.96
C LEU A 7 9.12 29.57 8.78
N ASN A 8 10.35 30.07 8.91
CA ASN A 8 11.03 30.73 7.79
C ASN A 8 11.75 29.72 6.89
N ALA A 9 12.41 28.71 7.46
CA ALA A 9 13.12 27.67 6.72
C ALA A 9 12.18 26.88 5.79
N VAL A 10 10.94 26.61 6.22
CA VAL A 10 9.96 25.85 5.41
C VAL A 10 9.45 26.59 4.17
N LYS A 11 9.78 27.89 4.04
CA LYS A 11 9.53 28.67 2.82
C LYS A 11 10.60 28.46 1.75
N ASP A 12 11.76 27.92 2.13
CA ASP A 12 12.85 27.60 1.22
C ASP A 12 12.65 26.23 0.55
N SER A 13 12.73 26.18 -0.77
CA SER A 13 12.48 24.96 -1.54
C SER A 13 13.56 23.90 -1.37
N THR A 14 14.80 24.31 -1.07
CA THR A 14 15.92 23.40 -0.82
C THR A 14 15.73 22.70 0.51
N PHE A 15 15.35 23.44 1.56
CA PHE A 15 15.00 22.88 2.86
C PHE A 15 13.89 21.84 2.74
N ILE A 16 12.81 22.14 2.01
CA ILE A 16 11.72 21.17 1.79
C ILE A 16 12.18 19.92 1.05
N THR A 17 13.03 20.07 0.03
CA THR A 17 13.59 18.93 -0.71
C THR A 17 14.43 18.03 0.21
N ASN A 18 15.22 18.63 1.11
CA ASN A 18 16.02 17.91 2.08
C ASN A 18 15.15 17.18 3.10
N ILE A 19 14.10 17.83 3.64
CA ILE A 19 13.17 17.21 4.59
C ILE A 19 12.39 16.06 3.94
N LEU A 20 11.94 16.20 2.69
CA LEU A 20 11.25 15.12 1.98
C LEU A 20 12.13 13.89 1.75
N SER A 21 13.45 14.09 1.72
CA SER A 21 14.44 13.01 1.59
C SER A 21 14.88 12.44 2.94
N ALA A 22 14.50 13.10 4.04
CA ALA A 22 14.86 12.69 5.39
C ALA A 22 13.98 11.52 5.88
N PRO A 23 14.43 10.77 6.90
CA PRO A 23 13.62 9.77 7.59
C PRO A 23 12.22 10.30 7.97
N VAL A 24 11.21 9.43 7.87
CA VAL A 24 9.79 9.78 8.12
C VAL A 24 9.59 10.44 9.49
N ILE A 25 10.33 9.99 10.51
CA ILE A 25 10.29 10.56 11.85
C ILE A 25 10.71 12.04 11.87
N LEU A 26 11.75 12.43 11.13
CA LEU A 26 12.15 13.84 11.01
C LEU A 26 11.08 14.67 10.30
N GLN A 27 10.41 14.09 9.29
CA GLN A 27 9.28 14.74 8.63
C GLN A 27 8.12 14.97 9.60
N GLN A 28 7.78 13.97 10.42
CA GLN A 28 6.75 14.08 11.46
C GLN A 28 7.11 15.14 12.51
N THR A 29 8.33 15.10 13.05
CA THR A 29 8.80 16.07 14.05
C THR A 29 8.80 17.49 13.50
N CYS A 30 9.24 17.67 12.25
CA CYS A 30 9.19 18.96 11.56
C CYS A 30 7.75 19.51 11.53
N ILE A 31 6.77 18.69 11.11
CA ILE A 31 5.38 19.13 11.04
C ILE A 31 4.78 19.37 12.43
N GLN A 32 5.08 18.55 13.43
CA GLN A 32 4.64 18.79 14.79
C GLN A 32 5.14 20.15 15.30
N GLN A 33 6.41 20.49 15.08
CA GLN A 33 6.96 21.79 15.48
C GLN A 33 6.30 22.97 14.76
N ILE A 34 6.04 22.86 13.45
CA ILE A 34 5.34 23.90 12.67
C ILE A 34 3.94 24.14 13.22
N VAL A 35 3.19 23.05 13.45
CA VAL A 35 1.79 23.17 13.87
C VAL A 35 1.67 23.62 15.31
N SER A 36 2.59 23.24 16.19
CA SER A 36 2.67 23.76 17.55
C SER A 36 3.06 25.25 17.61
N ALA A 37 3.81 25.75 16.63
CA ALA A 37 4.23 27.15 16.57
C ALA A 37 3.07 28.11 16.27
N ASP A 38 2.20 27.74 15.34
CA ASP A 38 1.03 28.54 14.96
C ASP A 38 -0.12 27.62 14.49
N PRO A 39 -0.95 27.11 15.42
CA PRO A 39 -2.02 26.17 15.11
C PRO A 39 -3.17 26.79 14.32
N LEU A 40 -3.23 28.12 14.17
CA LEU A 40 -4.28 28.81 13.43
C LEU A 40 -3.94 28.98 11.95
N LYS A 41 -2.67 28.85 11.57
CA LYS A 41 -2.16 29.03 10.20
C LYS A 41 -1.59 27.75 9.60
N ILE A 42 -2.20 26.60 9.92
CA ILE A 42 -1.78 25.28 9.41
C ILE A 42 -1.74 25.28 7.87
N LEU A 43 -2.74 25.87 7.22
CA LEU A 43 -2.80 25.89 5.75
C LEU A 43 -1.68 26.73 5.12
N ASP A 44 -1.25 27.80 5.78
CA ASP A 44 -0.20 28.69 5.29
C ASP A 44 1.20 28.15 5.59
N ASN A 45 1.39 27.59 6.80
CA ASN A 45 2.71 27.26 7.31
C ASN A 45 3.19 25.84 6.95
N VAL A 46 2.27 24.89 6.76
CA VAL A 46 2.66 23.50 6.46
C VAL A 46 2.93 23.33 4.96
N PRO A 47 4.12 22.85 4.56
CA PRO A 47 4.45 22.59 3.16
C PRO A 47 3.52 21.56 2.51
N ASP A 48 3.26 21.75 1.22
CA ASP A 48 2.20 21.01 0.52
C ASP A 48 2.40 19.49 0.49
N LYS A 49 3.64 19.04 0.28
CA LYS A 49 4.01 17.62 0.24
C LYS A 49 4.11 16.96 1.62
N LEU A 50 4.04 17.74 2.71
CA LEU A 50 4.16 17.25 4.09
C LEU A 50 2.85 17.34 4.87
N ALA A 51 1.77 17.84 4.26
CA ALA A 51 0.46 17.97 4.90
C ALA A 51 -0.10 16.62 5.42
N SER A 52 0.32 15.50 4.83
CA SER A 52 -0.02 14.15 5.30
C SER A 52 0.42 13.86 6.73
N TYR A 53 1.38 14.61 7.30
CA TYR A 53 1.85 14.44 8.67
C TYR A 53 1.12 15.31 9.70
N ILE A 54 0.18 16.16 9.27
CA ILE A 54 -0.63 16.96 10.21
C ILE A 54 -1.53 16.01 11.04
N PRO A 55 -1.52 16.10 12.39
CA PRO A 55 -2.47 15.36 13.21
C PRO A 55 -3.92 15.65 12.82
N SER A 56 -4.69 14.59 12.54
CA SER A 56 -6.07 14.69 12.07
C SER A 56 -6.95 15.57 12.97
N VAL A 57 -6.81 15.47 14.29
CA VAL A 57 -7.57 16.26 15.26
C VAL A 57 -7.43 17.79 15.10
N LEU A 58 -6.41 18.27 14.39
CA LEU A 58 -6.17 19.69 14.13
C LEU A 58 -6.87 20.19 12.86
N LEU A 59 -7.51 19.29 12.12
CA LEU A 59 -8.19 19.56 10.85
C LEU A 59 -9.73 19.55 11.00
N THR A 60 -10.22 19.61 12.24
CA THR A 60 -11.67 19.53 12.55
C THR A 60 -12.43 20.80 12.19
N SER A 61 -11.74 21.93 12.11
CA SER A 61 -12.29 23.22 11.67
C SER A 61 -11.18 24.16 11.24
N PHE A 62 -11.39 24.89 10.16
CA PHE A 62 -10.54 26.01 9.76
C PHE A 62 -11.21 27.32 10.11
N SER A 63 -10.46 28.22 10.76
CA SER A 63 -10.89 29.60 11.06
C SER A 63 -11.16 30.40 9.78
N SER A 64 -10.32 30.21 8.75
CA SER A 64 -10.53 30.71 7.40
C SER A 64 -10.19 29.62 6.38
N LEU A 65 -11.17 29.26 5.55
CA LEU A 65 -10.99 28.19 4.56
C LEU A 65 -10.44 28.78 3.25
N ASN A 66 -9.20 28.45 2.91
CA ASN A 66 -8.64 28.73 1.60
C ASN A 66 -8.56 27.45 0.76
N VAL A 67 -9.56 27.24 -0.10
CA VAL A 67 -9.64 26.03 -0.94
C VAL A 67 -8.47 25.92 -1.93
N GLN A 68 -7.92 27.05 -2.39
CA GLN A 68 -6.76 27.04 -3.29
C GLN A 68 -5.51 26.49 -2.60
N LEU A 69 -5.29 26.83 -1.33
CA LEU A 69 -4.20 26.25 -0.54
C LEU A 69 -4.46 24.77 -0.21
N LEU A 70 -5.70 24.43 0.16
CA LEU A 70 -6.10 23.03 0.40
C LEU A 70 -5.83 22.13 -0.80
N ASN A 71 -6.11 22.60 -2.02
CA ASN A 71 -5.94 21.85 -3.25
C ASN A 71 -4.48 21.58 -3.63
N LYS A 72 -3.53 22.38 -3.12
CA LYS A 72 -2.10 22.13 -3.35
C LYS A 72 -1.54 21.03 -2.46
N LYS A 73 -2.19 20.77 -1.32
CA LYS A 73 -1.70 19.89 -0.26
C LYS A 73 -2.02 18.42 -0.52
N ILE A 74 -1.11 17.56 -0.08
CA ILE A 74 -1.29 16.10 -0.11
C ILE A 74 -1.93 15.66 1.21
N TRP A 75 -3.23 15.36 1.15
CA TRP A 75 -4.00 14.86 2.28
C TRP A 75 -4.13 13.34 2.26
N ARG A 76 -4.24 12.75 3.45
CA ARG A 76 -4.73 11.37 3.62
C ARG A 76 -6.25 11.35 3.65
N PRO A 77 -6.91 10.22 3.30
CA PRO A 77 -8.35 10.07 3.44
C PRO A 77 -8.84 10.46 4.84
N GLU A 78 -8.16 10.01 5.89
CA GLU A 78 -8.50 10.24 7.31
C GLU A 78 -8.35 11.70 7.75
N GLN A 79 -7.64 12.52 6.97
CA GLN A 79 -7.54 13.96 7.16
C GLN A 79 -8.63 14.69 6.36
N ALA A 80 -8.79 14.32 5.10
CA ALA A 80 -9.74 14.96 4.19
C ALA A 80 -11.19 14.86 4.70
N VAL A 81 -11.56 13.75 5.34
CA VAL A 81 -12.90 13.56 5.92
C VAL A 81 -13.29 14.60 6.98
N LEU A 82 -12.31 15.24 7.64
CA LEU A 82 -12.57 16.15 8.75
C LEU A 82 -13.00 17.53 8.29
N PHE A 83 -12.51 17.99 7.14
CA PHE A 83 -12.83 19.30 6.59
C PHE A 83 -13.74 19.26 5.36
N MET A 84 -14.00 18.08 4.79
CA MET A 84 -14.77 17.96 3.54
C MET A 84 -16.17 18.57 3.63
N SER A 85 -16.84 18.50 4.79
CA SER A 85 -18.15 19.15 4.98
C SER A 85 -18.09 20.67 4.85
N GLN A 86 -17.03 21.31 5.34
CA GLN A 86 -16.80 22.74 5.21
C GLN A 86 -16.46 23.10 3.76
N VAL A 87 -15.60 22.32 3.10
CA VAL A 87 -15.24 22.53 1.69
C VAL A 87 -16.46 22.39 0.78
N ALA A 88 -17.23 21.31 0.91
CA ALA A 88 -18.35 21.03 0.02
C ALA A 88 -19.48 22.07 0.15
N SER A 89 -19.68 22.62 1.35
CA SER A 89 -20.67 23.68 1.58
C SER A 89 -20.21 25.03 1.05
N SER A 90 -18.97 25.43 1.32
CA SER A 90 -18.45 26.77 0.99
C SER A 90 -17.95 26.92 -0.45
N PHE A 91 -17.53 25.85 -1.10
CA PHE A 91 -16.92 25.95 -2.43
C PHE A 91 -17.96 25.97 -3.56
N GLY A 92 -17.69 26.78 -4.58
CA GLY A 92 -18.61 27.03 -5.69
C GLY A 92 -18.68 25.85 -6.67
N ASN A 93 -17.53 25.39 -7.16
CA ASN A 93 -17.43 24.32 -8.15
C ASN A 93 -16.58 23.16 -7.62
N LEU A 94 -17.24 22.05 -7.27
CA LEU A 94 -16.54 20.88 -6.72
C LEU A 94 -15.65 20.18 -7.73
N GLU A 95 -15.81 20.44 -9.03
CA GLU A 95 -14.95 19.87 -10.07
C GLU A 95 -13.51 20.41 -10.04
N ASP A 96 -13.29 21.54 -9.39
CA ASP A 96 -11.96 22.16 -9.25
C ASP A 96 -11.19 21.63 -8.01
N LEU A 97 -11.78 20.71 -7.26
CA LEU A 97 -11.12 20.08 -6.12
C LEU A 97 -10.05 19.07 -6.57
N SER A 98 -8.96 19.04 -5.83
CA SER A 98 -7.90 18.04 -5.97
C SER A 98 -8.39 16.64 -5.57
N GLU A 99 -7.72 15.61 -6.10
CA GLU A 99 -7.99 14.22 -5.73
C GLU A 99 -7.79 13.95 -4.23
N SER A 100 -6.81 14.63 -3.61
CA SER A 100 -6.49 14.47 -2.19
C SER A 100 -7.59 15.04 -1.27
N VAL A 101 -8.34 16.04 -1.74
CA VAL A 101 -9.53 16.57 -1.04
C VAL A 101 -10.75 15.70 -1.31
N LEU A 102 -10.98 15.32 -2.58
CA LEU A 102 -12.18 14.58 -3.00
C LEU A 102 -12.33 13.21 -2.35
N GLN A 103 -11.23 12.52 -2.03
CA GLN A 103 -11.24 11.25 -1.30
C GLN A 103 -11.86 11.35 0.11
N GLY A 104 -12.06 12.55 0.66
CA GLY A 104 -12.59 12.79 2.00
C GLY A 104 -14.10 12.80 2.13
N PHE A 105 -14.89 12.59 1.07
CA PHE A 105 -16.34 12.71 1.22
C PHE A 105 -16.95 11.55 2.02
N THR A 106 -17.99 11.87 2.78
CA THR A 106 -18.75 10.95 3.64
C THR A 106 -20.24 11.21 3.51
N ALA A 107 -21.07 10.24 3.92
CA ALA A 107 -22.52 10.42 4.00
C ALA A 107 -22.94 11.66 4.81
N SER A 108 -22.25 11.92 5.93
CA SER A 108 -22.50 13.11 6.75
C SER A 108 -22.16 14.41 6.01
N SER A 109 -21.03 14.45 5.28
CA SER A 109 -20.59 15.67 4.59
C SER A 109 -21.47 16.07 3.40
N ILE A 110 -22.20 15.11 2.82
CA ILE A 110 -23.00 15.34 1.61
C ILE A 110 -24.51 15.45 1.89
N LYS A 111 -24.97 15.05 3.08
CA LYS A 111 -26.40 15.09 3.46
C LYS A 111 -27.03 16.49 3.33
N THR A 112 -26.23 17.54 3.49
CA THR A 112 -26.66 18.94 3.43
C THR A 112 -26.50 19.56 2.04
N LEU A 113 -25.95 18.83 1.07
CA LEU A 113 -25.71 19.34 -0.28
C LEU A 113 -26.96 19.23 -1.15
N SER A 114 -27.12 20.18 -2.07
CA SER A 114 -28.15 20.09 -3.11
C SER A 114 -27.84 18.94 -4.08
N VAL A 115 -28.88 18.42 -4.73
CA VAL A 115 -28.74 17.39 -5.77
C VAL A 115 -27.75 17.81 -6.86
N GLN A 116 -27.74 19.09 -7.24
CA GLN A 116 -26.78 19.63 -8.22
C GLN A 116 -25.33 19.54 -7.72
N LYS A 117 -25.06 19.94 -6.46
CA LYS A 117 -23.73 19.81 -5.86
C LYS A 117 -23.30 18.34 -5.75
N ILE A 118 -24.22 17.44 -5.43
CA ILE A 118 -23.96 15.99 -5.39
C ILE A 118 -23.52 15.49 -6.76
N LYS A 119 -24.24 15.87 -7.84
CA LYS A 119 -23.85 15.51 -9.21
C LYS A 119 -22.46 16.05 -9.57
N GLN A 120 -22.16 17.30 -9.21
CA GLN A 120 -20.83 17.88 -9.41
C GLN A 120 -19.75 17.12 -8.64
N LEU A 121 -20.01 16.72 -7.39
CA LEU A 121 -19.08 15.91 -6.60
C LEU A 121 -18.80 14.55 -7.27
N VAL A 122 -19.84 13.86 -7.73
CA VAL A 122 -19.68 12.57 -8.42
C VAL A 122 -18.86 12.75 -9.69
N LYS A 123 -19.20 13.76 -10.50
CA LYS A 123 -18.44 14.14 -11.69
C LYS A 123 -16.99 14.50 -11.37
N ALA A 124 -16.72 15.19 -10.26
CA ALA A 124 -15.38 15.60 -9.86
C ALA A 124 -14.45 14.42 -9.57
N CYS A 125 -15.01 13.26 -9.20
CA CYS A 125 -14.28 12.03 -8.92
C CYS A 125 -13.99 11.17 -10.16
N ARG A 126 -14.47 11.56 -11.35
CA ARG A 126 -14.23 10.81 -12.59
C ARG A 126 -12.73 10.81 -12.98
N PRO A 127 -12.23 9.78 -13.68
CA PRO A 127 -10.89 9.80 -14.25
C PRO A 127 -10.69 11.01 -15.18
N ARG A 128 -9.53 11.66 -15.11
CA ARG A 128 -9.18 12.81 -15.97
C ARG A 128 -7.74 12.67 -16.44
N SER A 129 -7.48 13.06 -17.69
CA SER A 129 -6.13 13.11 -18.22
C SER A 129 -5.26 14.08 -17.40
N GLY A 130 -4.04 13.68 -17.08
CA GLY A 130 -3.10 14.50 -16.30
C GLY A 130 -3.41 14.64 -14.80
N ARG A 131 -4.40 13.89 -14.27
CA ARG A 131 -4.73 13.88 -12.83
C ARG A 131 -4.75 12.46 -12.28
N SER A 132 -4.21 12.29 -11.09
CA SER A 132 -4.28 11.02 -10.35
C SER A 132 -5.72 10.63 -10.06
N LYS A 133 -5.99 9.32 -10.11
CA LYS A 133 -7.30 8.75 -9.77
C LYS A 133 -7.67 9.09 -8.32
N VAL A 134 -8.92 9.46 -8.07
CA VAL A 134 -9.42 9.64 -6.69
C VAL A 134 -9.56 8.27 -6.05
N VAL A 135 -8.89 8.07 -4.91
CA VAL A 135 -8.97 6.82 -4.15
C VAL A 135 -10.27 6.83 -3.34
N LEU A 136 -11.18 5.91 -3.64
CA LEU A 136 -12.50 5.81 -3.03
C LEU A 136 -12.69 4.45 -2.37
N LYS A 137 -13.35 4.44 -1.21
CA LYS A 137 -13.72 3.22 -0.47
C LYS A 137 -15.07 2.68 -0.98
N GLU A 138 -15.33 1.38 -0.81
CA GLU A 138 -16.59 0.74 -1.20
C GLU A 138 -17.84 1.47 -0.66
N SER A 139 -17.80 1.96 0.59
CA SER A 139 -18.90 2.72 1.20
C SER A 139 -19.17 4.04 0.50
N GLN A 140 -18.13 4.72 0.02
CA GLN A 140 -18.22 5.94 -0.77
C GLN A 140 -18.84 5.65 -2.14
N LEU A 141 -18.37 4.61 -2.83
CA LEU A 141 -18.85 4.22 -4.16
C LEU A 141 -20.33 3.82 -4.14
N THR A 142 -20.72 2.99 -3.17
CA THR A 142 -22.12 2.57 -2.97
C THR A 142 -23.03 3.78 -2.70
N LEU A 143 -22.54 4.72 -1.89
CA LEU A 143 -23.27 5.94 -1.57
C LEU A 143 -23.45 6.83 -2.81
N MET A 144 -22.39 7.05 -3.60
CA MET A 144 -22.47 7.82 -4.84
C MET A 144 -23.52 7.25 -5.78
N TYR A 145 -23.49 5.93 -6.00
CA TYR A 145 -24.50 5.27 -6.81
C TYR A 145 -25.91 5.50 -6.28
N ASN A 146 -26.15 5.27 -4.99
CA ASN A 146 -27.47 5.46 -4.39
C ASN A 146 -28.02 6.89 -4.54
N MET A 147 -27.15 7.89 -4.69
CA MET A 147 -27.55 9.29 -4.84
C MET A 147 -27.88 9.69 -6.27
N ILE A 148 -27.31 9.02 -7.28
CA ILE A 148 -27.51 9.36 -8.68
C ILE A 148 -28.20 8.26 -9.50
N LYS A 149 -28.60 7.15 -8.86
CA LYS A 149 -29.23 5.99 -9.53
C LYS A 149 -30.49 6.29 -10.33
N ASP A 150 -31.16 7.41 -10.04
CA ASP A 150 -32.39 7.84 -10.72
C ASP A 150 -32.14 8.99 -11.71
N ASP A 151 -30.88 9.39 -11.89
CA ASP A 151 -30.47 10.39 -12.85
C ASP A 151 -30.01 9.74 -14.17
N THR A 152 -30.83 9.88 -15.20
CA THR A 152 -30.55 9.35 -16.54
C THR A 152 -29.73 10.29 -17.42
N SER A 153 -29.38 11.49 -16.93
CA SER A 153 -28.65 12.51 -17.72
C SER A 153 -27.14 12.31 -17.76
N LEU A 154 -26.59 11.39 -16.96
CA LEU A 154 -25.16 11.16 -16.83
C LEU A 154 -24.72 10.00 -17.73
N ALA A 155 -23.74 10.25 -18.60
CA ALA A 155 -23.10 9.18 -19.35
C ALA A 155 -22.16 8.38 -18.43
N PHE A 156 -21.89 7.11 -18.74
CA PHE A 156 -20.95 6.30 -17.97
C PHE A 156 -19.54 6.92 -17.89
N ALA A 157 -19.14 7.66 -18.93
CA ALA A 157 -17.88 8.40 -18.96
C ALA A 157 -17.83 9.62 -18.03
N ASP A 158 -18.99 10.14 -17.60
CA ASP A 158 -19.08 11.23 -16.62
C ASP A 158 -18.92 10.72 -15.18
N LEU A 159 -18.90 9.40 -14.97
CA LEU A 159 -18.89 8.76 -13.67
C LEU A 159 -17.50 8.22 -13.31
N PRO A 160 -17.17 8.12 -12.01
CA PRO A 160 -16.01 7.37 -11.58
C PRO A 160 -16.14 5.90 -11.99
N SER A 161 -15.13 5.35 -12.68
CA SER A 161 -15.16 3.95 -13.13
C SER A 161 -15.42 2.97 -11.99
N ASP A 162 -14.87 3.22 -10.80
CA ASP A 162 -15.08 2.36 -9.62
C ASP A 162 -16.53 2.39 -9.13
N MET A 163 -17.26 3.49 -9.35
CA MET A 163 -18.66 3.58 -8.98
C MET A 163 -19.50 2.64 -9.85
N LEU A 164 -19.08 2.41 -11.10
CA LEU A 164 -19.77 1.53 -12.02
C LEU A 164 -19.79 0.08 -11.52
N LEU A 165 -18.86 -0.34 -10.66
CA LEU A 165 -18.87 -1.66 -9.99
C LEU A 165 -20.14 -1.88 -9.13
N TYR A 166 -20.82 -0.80 -8.75
CA TYR A 166 -22.04 -0.79 -7.94
C TYR A 166 -23.29 -0.42 -8.73
N TYR A 167 -23.15 -0.13 -10.02
CA TYR A 167 -24.27 0.22 -10.88
C TYR A 167 -25.24 -0.96 -11.03
N ASN A 168 -26.55 -0.71 -11.02
CA ASN A 168 -27.52 -1.76 -11.32
C ASN A 168 -27.51 -2.03 -12.83
N TYR A 169 -26.99 -3.20 -13.21
CA TYR A 169 -26.89 -3.61 -14.60
C TYR A 169 -28.27 -3.74 -15.29
N ASP A 170 -29.34 -4.02 -14.56
CA ASP A 170 -30.70 -4.09 -15.12
C ASP A 170 -31.17 -2.73 -15.68
N LYS A 171 -30.54 -1.62 -15.24
CA LYS A 171 -30.81 -0.28 -15.77
C LYS A 171 -29.96 0.07 -17.00
N VAL A 172 -29.05 -0.81 -17.42
CA VAL A 172 -28.21 -0.60 -18.60
C VAL A 172 -28.97 -1.05 -19.84
N GLN A 173 -29.24 -0.11 -20.74
CA GLN A 173 -29.90 -0.42 -22.02
C GLN A 173 -29.03 -1.39 -22.85
N THR A 174 -29.65 -2.38 -23.49
CA THR A 174 -28.96 -3.41 -24.29
C THR A 174 -27.98 -2.82 -25.30
N GLY A 175 -28.38 -1.76 -26.02
CA GLY A 175 -27.53 -1.08 -27.00
C GLY A 175 -26.31 -0.34 -26.40
N SER A 176 -26.32 -0.09 -25.09
CA SER A 176 -25.30 0.68 -24.38
C SER A 176 -24.43 -0.19 -23.46
N CYS A 177 -24.66 -1.52 -23.41
CA CYS A 177 -23.96 -2.41 -22.50
C CYS A 177 -22.44 -2.42 -22.76
N ARG A 178 -22.01 -2.31 -24.03
CA ARG A 178 -20.59 -2.19 -24.38
C ARG A 178 -19.95 -0.94 -23.81
N SER A 179 -20.62 0.21 -23.93
CA SER A 179 -20.15 1.48 -23.38
C SER A 179 -20.02 1.42 -21.86
N TYR A 180 -20.96 0.73 -21.19
CA TYR A 180 -20.88 0.46 -19.76
C TYR A 180 -19.64 -0.37 -19.41
N PHE A 181 -19.42 -1.52 -20.05
CA PHE A 181 -18.28 -2.38 -19.74
C PHE A 181 -16.94 -1.75 -20.13
N SER A 182 -16.88 -0.95 -21.20
CA SER A 182 -15.68 -0.20 -21.57
C SER A 182 -15.32 0.85 -20.50
N ALA A 183 -16.30 1.56 -19.94
CA ALA A 183 -16.07 2.50 -18.84
C ALA A 183 -15.72 1.80 -17.52
N LEU A 184 -16.41 0.68 -17.23
CA LEU A 184 -16.15 -0.18 -16.07
C LEU A 184 -14.77 -0.84 -16.13
N GLY A 185 -14.28 -1.16 -17.32
CA GLY A 185 -12.97 -1.74 -17.54
C GLY A 185 -11.81 -0.85 -17.09
N SER A 186 -12.05 0.42 -16.79
CA SER A 186 -11.04 1.31 -16.17
C SER A 186 -11.08 1.30 -14.63
N ALA A 187 -12.01 0.55 -14.03
CA ALA A 187 -12.17 0.48 -12.58
C ALA A 187 -11.00 -0.27 -11.91
N ASP A 188 -10.83 0.00 -10.63
CA ASP A 188 -10.00 -0.80 -9.74
C ASP A 188 -10.88 -1.86 -9.05
N PHE A 189 -10.75 -3.10 -9.50
CA PHE A 189 -11.52 -4.22 -8.98
C PHE A 189 -11.09 -4.69 -7.58
N SER A 190 -9.98 -4.17 -7.05
CA SER A 190 -9.51 -4.47 -5.69
C SER A 190 -10.33 -3.75 -4.59
N VAL A 191 -11.13 -2.74 -4.96
CA VAL A 191 -12.01 -2.04 -4.01
C VAL A 191 -13.20 -2.88 -3.56
N LEU A 192 -13.56 -3.93 -4.32
CA LEU A 192 -14.68 -4.79 -4.02
C LEU A 192 -14.39 -5.61 -2.77
N SER A 193 -15.31 -5.59 -1.79
CA SER A 193 -15.23 -6.55 -0.70
C SER A 193 -15.46 -7.97 -1.19
N SER A 194 -14.82 -8.91 -0.52
CA SER A 194 -15.02 -10.35 -0.73
C SER A 194 -16.43 -10.82 -0.38
N VAL A 195 -17.23 -10.02 0.32
CA VAL A 195 -18.56 -10.38 0.84
C VAL A 195 -19.62 -10.44 -0.27
N LEU A 196 -19.56 -9.53 -1.24
CA LEU A 196 -20.68 -9.32 -2.19
C LEU A 196 -20.60 -10.16 -3.47
N ASN A 197 -19.56 -10.98 -3.65
CA ASN A 197 -19.27 -11.75 -4.87
C ASN A 197 -19.49 -10.96 -6.19
N LYS A 198 -19.23 -9.65 -6.17
CA LYS A 198 -19.57 -8.74 -7.27
C LYS A 198 -18.80 -9.05 -8.56
N GLN A 199 -17.57 -9.54 -8.43
CA GLN A 199 -16.70 -9.86 -9.57
C GLN A 199 -17.36 -10.90 -10.49
N SER A 200 -17.88 -12.00 -9.91
CA SER A 200 -18.55 -13.06 -10.67
C SER A 200 -19.82 -12.56 -11.36
N VAL A 201 -20.64 -11.77 -10.66
CA VAL A 201 -21.87 -11.19 -11.22
C VAL A 201 -21.57 -10.23 -12.37
N LEU A 202 -20.58 -9.33 -12.19
CA LEU A 202 -20.18 -8.39 -13.24
C LEU A 202 -19.65 -9.10 -14.48
N PHE A 203 -18.85 -10.15 -14.29
CA PHE A 203 -18.34 -10.92 -15.42
C PHE A 203 -19.45 -11.69 -16.13
N SER A 204 -20.39 -12.31 -15.40
CA SER A 204 -21.57 -12.95 -16.01
C SER A 204 -22.39 -11.97 -16.87
N ASN A 205 -22.56 -10.74 -16.41
CA ASN A 205 -23.23 -9.69 -17.18
C ASN A 205 -22.42 -9.28 -18.41
N ALA A 206 -21.09 -9.24 -18.30
CA ALA A 206 -20.20 -8.97 -19.42
C ALA A 206 -20.28 -10.08 -20.48
N GLN A 207 -20.39 -11.34 -20.06
CA GLN A 207 -20.56 -12.46 -20.96
C GLN A 207 -21.83 -12.32 -21.81
N SER A 208 -22.96 -12.00 -21.16
CA SER A 208 -24.23 -11.75 -21.85
C SER A 208 -24.15 -10.54 -22.79
N CYS A 209 -23.51 -9.44 -22.38
CA CYS A 209 -23.37 -8.25 -23.22
C CYS A 209 -22.49 -8.48 -24.45
N LEU A 210 -21.36 -9.16 -24.26
CA LEU A 210 -20.30 -9.27 -25.26
C LEU A 210 -20.38 -10.55 -26.10
N GLY A 211 -21.38 -11.42 -25.84
CA GLY A 211 -21.52 -12.70 -26.50
C GLY A 211 -20.36 -13.66 -26.22
N ILE A 212 -19.80 -13.62 -25.00
CA ILE A 212 -18.69 -14.50 -24.62
C ILE A 212 -19.25 -15.90 -24.38
N SER A 213 -18.72 -16.88 -25.11
CA SER A 213 -19.10 -18.29 -24.96
C SER A 213 -17.86 -19.13 -24.67
N GLY A 214 -18.01 -20.10 -23.76
CA GLY A 214 -16.89 -20.90 -23.25
C GLY A 214 -15.84 -20.04 -22.53
N TYR A 215 -14.56 -20.40 -22.68
CA TYR A 215 -13.43 -19.76 -21.99
C TYR A 215 -12.55 -18.90 -22.91
N LYS A 216 -13.07 -18.45 -24.05
CA LYS A 216 -12.29 -17.73 -25.07
C LYS A 216 -12.77 -16.30 -25.23
N LEU A 217 -11.85 -15.35 -25.10
CA LEU A 217 -12.09 -13.94 -25.39
C LEU A 217 -11.39 -13.53 -26.68
N THR A 218 -12.08 -12.81 -27.55
CA THR A 218 -11.47 -12.16 -28.72
C THR A 218 -10.65 -10.94 -28.29
N LYS A 219 -9.74 -10.47 -29.15
CA LYS A 219 -8.99 -9.23 -28.93
C LYS A 219 -9.87 -8.03 -28.58
N ASP A 220 -11.01 -7.90 -29.23
CA ASP A 220 -11.97 -6.82 -29.00
C ASP A 220 -12.69 -6.99 -27.63
N GLN A 221 -13.08 -8.21 -27.25
CA GLN A 221 -13.65 -8.47 -25.92
C GLN A 221 -12.64 -8.18 -24.80
N VAL A 222 -11.38 -8.58 -24.97
CA VAL A 222 -10.28 -8.23 -24.05
C VAL A 222 -10.17 -6.70 -23.90
N GLY A 223 -10.25 -5.97 -25.01
CA GLY A 223 -10.20 -4.51 -25.01
C GLY A 223 -11.36 -3.85 -24.26
N VAL A 224 -12.58 -4.39 -24.38
CA VAL A 224 -13.75 -3.87 -23.66
C VAL A 224 -13.69 -4.19 -22.17
N LEU A 225 -13.21 -5.37 -21.79
CA LEU A 225 -13.13 -5.79 -20.38
C LEU A 225 -12.10 -4.99 -19.57
N GLY A 226 -11.02 -4.52 -20.20
CA GLY A 226 -9.99 -3.72 -19.54
C GLY A 226 -9.47 -4.41 -18.27
N ASN A 227 -9.37 -3.68 -17.17
CA ASN A 227 -8.93 -4.16 -15.86
C ASN A 227 -9.79 -5.29 -15.25
N MET A 228 -11.00 -5.56 -15.78
CA MET A 228 -11.77 -6.73 -15.36
C MET A 228 -11.00 -8.02 -15.63
N ILE A 229 -10.09 -8.04 -16.60
CA ILE A 229 -9.22 -9.18 -16.89
C ILE A 229 -8.41 -9.64 -15.67
N CYS A 230 -8.10 -8.75 -14.72
CA CYS A 230 -7.38 -9.07 -13.49
C CYS A 230 -8.17 -9.99 -12.55
N THR A 231 -9.50 -10.04 -12.70
CA THR A 231 -10.37 -10.90 -11.88
C THR A 231 -10.76 -12.19 -12.58
N LEU A 232 -10.26 -12.44 -13.80
CA LEU A 232 -10.63 -13.63 -14.56
C LEU A 232 -9.90 -14.87 -14.08
N ASP A 233 -10.60 -15.99 -14.14
CA ASP A 233 -10.01 -17.29 -13.88
C ASP A 233 -8.94 -17.66 -14.92
N ALA A 234 -8.01 -18.51 -14.50
CA ALA A 234 -6.92 -19.00 -15.31
C ALA A 234 -7.36 -19.58 -16.67
N ALA A 235 -8.53 -20.22 -16.72
CA ALA A 235 -9.07 -20.79 -17.95
C ALA A 235 -9.35 -19.72 -19.03
N TYR A 236 -9.90 -18.56 -18.66
CA TYR A 236 -10.09 -17.45 -19.59
C TYR A 236 -8.76 -16.88 -20.05
N ILE A 237 -7.80 -16.72 -19.13
CA ILE A 237 -6.47 -16.21 -19.50
C ILE A 237 -5.82 -17.13 -20.53
N GLN A 238 -5.77 -18.43 -20.26
CA GLN A 238 -5.05 -19.38 -21.11
C GLN A 238 -5.63 -19.52 -22.52
N ASN A 239 -6.96 -19.41 -22.68
CA ASN A 239 -7.63 -19.74 -23.93
C ASN A 239 -8.04 -18.51 -24.77
N SER A 240 -7.78 -17.29 -24.27
CA SER A 240 -8.14 -16.04 -24.93
C SER A 240 -7.07 -15.55 -25.91
N ASP A 241 -7.42 -14.51 -26.68
CA ASP A 241 -6.47 -13.80 -27.53
C ASP A 241 -5.21 -13.36 -26.73
N PRO A 242 -3.99 -13.58 -27.26
CA PRO A 242 -2.74 -13.22 -26.59
C PRO A 242 -2.63 -11.76 -26.15
N SER A 243 -3.42 -10.83 -26.72
CA SER A 243 -3.45 -9.44 -26.27
C SER A 243 -3.84 -9.28 -24.80
N ILE A 244 -4.47 -10.30 -24.19
CA ILE A 244 -4.80 -10.29 -22.75
C ILE A 244 -3.56 -10.10 -21.86
N LEU A 245 -2.39 -10.55 -22.31
CA LEU A 245 -1.12 -10.36 -21.60
C LEU A 245 -0.79 -8.87 -21.41
N GLU A 246 -1.14 -8.02 -22.36
CA GLU A 246 -0.87 -6.57 -22.27
C GLU A 246 -1.69 -5.90 -21.18
N TYR A 247 -2.92 -6.38 -20.95
CA TYR A 247 -3.75 -5.88 -19.86
C TYR A 247 -3.32 -6.46 -18.52
N LEU A 248 -2.86 -7.72 -18.48
CA LEU A 248 -2.41 -8.37 -17.25
C LEU A 248 -1.18 -7.68 -16.63
N LYS A 249 -0.39 -6.96 -17.43
CA LYS A 249 0.71 -6.10 -16.96
C LYS A 249 0.25 -5.01 -16.00
N ASN A 250 -1.00 -4.56 -16.10
CA ASN A 250 -1.57 -3.49 -15.28
C ASN A 250 -2.24 -4.01 -14.01
N CYS A 251 -2.33 -5.34 -13.83
CA CYS A 251 -2.90 -5.92 -12.63
C CYS A 251 -1.98 -5.72 -11.42
N THR A 252 -2.56 -5.25 -10.32
CA THR A 252 -1.83 -5.07 -9.06
C THR A 252 -1.29 -6.39 -8.51
N ASP A 253 -2.01 -7.48 -8.75
CA ASP A 253 -1.58 -8.82 -8.35
C ASP A 253 -2.16 -9.92 -9.25
N LEU A 254 -1.54 -11.09 -9.23
CA LEU A 254 -1.97 -12.29 -9.96
C LEU A 254 -1.93 -13.52 -9.06
N SER A 255 -3.00 -14.31 -9.07
CA SER A 255 -3.05 -15.58 -8.36
C SER A 255 -2.11 -16.63 -9.00
N SER A 256 -1.67 -17.62 -8.22
CA SER A 256 -0.81 -18.70 -8.72
C SER A 256 -1.38 -19.44 -9.94
N ALA A 257 -2.72 -19.56 -10.02
CA ALA A 257 -3.40 -20.16 -11.16
C ALA A 257 -3.35 -19.25 -12.40
N GLN A 258 -3.59 -17.95 -12.26
CA GLN A 258 -3.47 -16.96 -13.33
C GLN A 258 -2.02 -16.90 -13.86
N VAL A 259 -1.03 -16.94 -12.96
CA VAL A 259 0.40 -16.99 -13.34
C VAL A 259 0.71 -18.25 -14.17
N THR A 260 0.18 -19.42 -13.81
CA THR A 260 0.34 -20.62 -14.63
C THR A 260 -0.24 -20.42 -16.03
N ALA A 261 -1.45 -19.85 -16.14
CA ALA A 261 -2.08 -19.58 -17.43
C ALA A 261 -1.27 -18.58 -18.27
N VAL A 262 -0.72 -17.53 -17.64
CA VAL A 262 0.20 -16.58 -18.28
C VAL A 262 1.44 -17.30 -18.81
N GLN A 263 2.07 -18.16 -18.01
CA GLN A 263 3.23 -18.94 -18.46
C GLN A 263 2.90 -19.86 -19.62
N THR A 264 1.75 -20.54 -19.59
CA THR A 264 1.28 -21.39 -20.69
C THR A 264 1.13 -20.59 -21.99
N LEU A 265 0.54 -19.40 -21.93
CA LEU A 265 0.45 -18.51 -23.09
C LEU A 265 1.83 -18.05 -23.57
N LEU A 266 2.69 -17.56 -22.67
CA LEU A 266 4.02 -17.07 -23.04
C LEU A 266 4.88 -18.18 -23.68
N THR A 267 4.71 -19.43 -23.25
CA THR A 267 5.51 -20.56 -23.74
C THR A 267 4.92 -21.26 -24.97
N SER A 268 3.68 -20.92 -25.39
CA SER A 268 3.04 -21.54 -26.55
C SER A 268 3.68 -21.19 -27.89
N GLY A 269 4.43 -20.09 -27.96
CA GLY A 269 4.96 -19.52 -29.20
C GLY A 269 3.94 -18.78 -30.06
N SER A 270 2.66 -18.74 -29.66
CA SER A 270 1.57 -18.10 -30.41
C SER A 270 1.30 -16.64 -30.01
N THR A 271 2.15 -16.07 -29.15
CA THR A 271 2.03 -14.68 -28.70
C THR A 271 2.86 -13.75 -29.58
N SER A 272 2.67 -12.44 -29.42
CA SER A 272 3.52 -11.42 -30.06
C SER A 272 5.00 -11.51 -29.65
N TYR A 273 5.33 -12.22 -28.57
CA TYR A 273 6.69 -12.43 -28.09
C TYR A 273 7.42 -13.56 -28.82
N GLY A 274 6.71 -14.41 -29.57
CA GLY A 274 7.27 -15.57 -30.26
C GLY A 274 7.72 -16.69 -29.32
N ILE A 275 8.54 -17.62 -29.82
CA ILE A 275 8.95 -18.84 -29.10
C ILE A 275 10.07 -18.52 -28.09
N PRO A 276 10.00 -18.99 -26.82
CA PRO A 276 10.99 -18.68 -25.78
C PRO A 276 12.45 -18.96 -26.13
N SER A 277 12.74 -19.95 -26.98
CA SER A 277 14.10 -20.33 -27.37
C SER A 277 14.86 -19.26 -28.15
N VAL A 278 14.15 -18.30 -28.78
CA VAL A 278 14.74 -17.19 -29.53
C VAL A 278 14.68 -15.86 -28.79
N TRP A 279 14.16 -15.85 -27.55
CA TRP A 279 13.97 -14.62 -26.80
C TRP A 279 15.29 -13.96 -26.44
N THR A 280 15.29 -12.64 -26.60
CA THR A 280 16.43 -11.79 -26.27
C THR A 280 16.17 -11.06 -24.96
N GLN A 281 17.14 -10.26 -24.52
CA GLN A 281 16.94 -9.35 -23.40
C GLN A 281 15.73 -8.43 -23.67
N GLN A 282 15.62 -7.86 -24.87
CA GLN A 282 14.52 -6.97 -25.26
C GLN A 282 13.16 -7.64 -25.11
N THR A 283 13.03 -8.92 -25.43
CA THR A 283 11.77 -9.67 -25.27
C THR A 283 11.38 -9.78 -23.79
N LEU A 284 12.35 -10.06 -22.91
CA LEU A 284 12.11 -10.10 -21.46
C LEU A 284 11.75 -8.73 -20.89
N GLU A 285 12.33 -7.65 -21.41
CA GLU A 285 11.98 -6.27 -21.03
C GLU A 285 10.55 -5.91 -21.41
N GLN A 286 10.08 -6.36 -22.59
CA GLN A 286 8.72 -6.12 -23.07
C GLN A 286 7.65 -6.80 -22.22
N LEU A 287 7.98 -7.86 -21.47
CA LEU A 287 7.04 -8.48 -20.52
C LEU A 287 6.63 -7.52 -19.38
N GLY A 288 7.45 -6.51 -19.08
CA GLY A 288 7.15 -5.50 -18.07
C GLY A 288 6.89 -6.11 -16.68
N GLY A 289 5.75 -5.75 -16.07
CA GLY A 289 5.37 -6.21 -14.73
C GLY A 289 5.13 -7.71 -14.61
N LEU A 290 4.84 -8.41 -15.72
CA LEU A 290 4.59 -9.86 -15.68
C LEU A 290 5.82 -10.65 -15.20
N SER A 291 7.03 -10.18 -15.53
CA SER A 291 8.28 -10.83 -15.15
C SER A 291 8.41 -11.06 -13.64
N LEU A 292 7.81 -10.20 -12.80
CA LEU A 292 7.81 -10.36 -11.34
C LEU A 292 7.12 -11.64 -10.85
N TYR A 293 6.17 -12.17 -11.63
CA TYR A 293 5.30 -13.25 -11.19
C TYR A 293 5.71 -14.63 -11.71
N LEU A 294 6.57 -14.68 -12.72
CA LEU A 294 6.88 -15.93 -13.43
C LEU A 294 7.67 -16.90 -12.53
N LYS A 295 7.33 -18.18 -12.63
CA LYS A 295 7.82 -19.25 -11.75
C LYS A 295 9.20 -19.77 -12.18
N GLN A 296 9.75 -20.61 -11.31
CA GLN A 296 11.08 -21.22 -11.45
C GLN A 296 11.29 -21.96 -12.77
N ASP A 297 10.27 -22.68 -13.23
CA ASP A 297 10.30 -23.46 -14.46
C ASP A 297 10.41 -22.58 -15.72
N PHE A 298 9.71 -21.43 -15.73
CA PHE A 298 9.85 -20.44 -16.78
C PHE A 298 11.29 -19.90 -16.80
N TRP A 299 11.80 -19.43 -15.66
CA TRP A 299 13.15 -18.87 -15.61
C TRP A 299 14.22 -19.93 -15.90
N ALA A 300 14.04 -21.19 -15.54
CA ALA A 300 14.98 -22.26 -15.84
C ALA A 300 15.23 -22.50 -17.34
N SER A 301 14.36 -21.98 -18.22
CA SER A 301 14.53 -22.09 -19.68
C SER A 301 15.58 -21.13 -20.27
N PHE A 302 16.03 -20.11 -19.51
CA PHE A 302 16.97 -19.10 -19.99
C PHE A 302 18.38 -19.31 -19.44
N GLY A 303 19.39 -19.14 -20.29
CA GLY A 303 20.80 -19.23 -19.90
C GLY A 303 21.23 -18.09 -18.96
N THR A 304 22.23 -18.36 -18.12
CA THR A 304 22.72 -17.43 -17.09
C THR A 304 23.14 -16.07 -17.65
N SER A 305 23.81 -16.03 -18.81
CA SER A 305 24.25 -14.76 -19.42
C SER A 305 23.08 -13.85 -19.82
N LEU A 306 21.97 -14.42 -20.29
CA LEU A 306 20.77 -13.64 -20.61
C LEU A 306 20.09 -13.15 -19.33
N LYS A 307 19.94 -14.03 -18.33
CA LYS A 307 19.40 -13.67 -17.02
C LYS A 307 20.17 -12.52 -16.37
N LYS A 308 21.51 -12.57 -16.36
CA LYS A 308 22.35 -11.49 -15.82
C LYS A 308 22.07 -10.15 -16.47
N ARG A 309 22.05 -10.10 -17.82
CA ARG A 309 21.78 -8.85 -18.55
C ARG A 309 20.39 -8.30 -18.25
N PHE A 310 19.37 -9.16 -18.22
CA PHE A 310 18.03 -8.76 -17.87
C PHE A 310 17.93 -8.23 -16.43
N LEU A 311 18.56 -8.92 -15.46
CA LEU A 311 18.52 -8.50 -14.06
C LEU A 311 19.17 -7.11 -13.85
N LYS A 312 20.28 -6.83 -14.56
CA LYS A 312 20.92 -5.50 -14.56
C LYS A 312 20.00 -4.38 -15.03
N TYR A 313 19.12 -4.66 -15.99
CA TYR A 313 18.10 -3.72 -16.44
C TYR A 313 16.93 -3.62 -15.46
N TYR A 314 16.42 -4.77 -14.99
CA TYR A 314 15.14 -4.84 -14.30
C TYR A 314 15.23 -4.39 -12.84
N MET A 315 16.33 -4.70 -12.14
CA MET A 315 16.48 -4.37 -10.72
C MET A 315 16.41 -2.86 -10.41
N PRO A 316 17.11 -1.99 -11.16
CA PRO A 316 16.93 -0.54 -11.00
C PRO A 316 15.48 -0.10 -11.15
N ILE A 317 14.75 -0.65 -12.14
CA ILE A 317 13.34 -0.31 -12.38
C ILE A 317 12.47 -0.72 -11.20
N LEU A 318 12.63 -1.93 -10.68
CA LEU A 318 11.88 -2.41 -9.51
C LEU A 318 12.10 -1.52 -8.29
N ARG A 319 13.34 -1.07 -8.08
CA ARG A 319 13.70 -0.13 -6.99
C ARG A 319 13.06 1.25 -7.21
N THR A 320 13.12 1.80 -8.42
CA THR A 320 12.50 3.09 -8.77
C THR A 320 10.98 3.05 -8.64
N GLN A 321 10.36 1.93 -9.01
CA GLN A 321 8.92 1.70 -8.87
C GLN A 321 8.50 1.38 -7.43
N LYS A 322 9.45 1.25 -6.49
CA LYS A 322 9.21 0.91 -5.08
C LYS A 322 8.39 -0.38 -4.94
N VAL A 323 8.69 -1.39 -5.76
CA VAL A 323 8.06 -2.71 -5.65
C VAL A 323 8.36 -3.28 -4.26
N SER A 324 7.38 -3.92 -3.63
CA SER A 324 7.55 -4.46 -2.29
C SER A 324 8.69 -5.48 -2.24
N VAL A 325 9.46 -5.48 -1.14
CA VAL A 325 10.58 -6.42 -0.99
C VAL A 325 10.11 -7.87 -1.03
N GLU A 326 8.90 -8.15 -0.57
CA GLU A 326 8.30 -9.48 -0.66
C GLU A 326 8.12 -9.94 -2.12
N LYS A 327 7.54 -9.10 -2.99
CA LYS A 327 7.42 -9.41 -4.42
C LYS A 327 8.78 -9.59 -5.08
N MET A 328 9.72 -8.70 -4.77
CA MET A 328 11.09 -8.82 -5.28
C MET A 328 11.75 -10.12 -4.80
N ARG A 329 11.58 -10.52 -3.54
CA ARG A 329 12.09 -11.78 -2.97
C ARG A 329 11.51 -13.00 -3.68
N LEU A 330 10.20 -13.04 -3.92
CA LEU A 330 9.55 -14.12 -4.67
C LEU A 330 10.10 -14.21 -6.10
N PHE A 331 10.20 -13.06 -6.78
CA PHE A 331 10.82 -12.95 -8.10
C PHE A 331 12.25 -13.50 -8.08
N PHE A 332 13.12 -13.04 -7.18
CA PHE A 332 14.51 -13.49 -7.09
C PHE A 332 14.60 -15.00 -6.87
N THR A 333 13.82 -15.53 -5.93
CA THR A 333 13.78 -16.96 -5.61
C THR A 333 13.38 -17.79 -6.83
N ALA A 334 12.44 -17.29 -7.64
CA ALA A 334 12.05 -17.93 -8.88
C ALA A 334 13.13 -17.80 -9.97
N PHE A 335 13.73 -16.62 -10.07
CA PHE A 335 14.65 -16.21 -11.13
C PHE A 335 16.01 -16.89 -11.05
N THR A 336 16.58 -16.95 -9.83
CA THR A 336 17.91 -17.52 -9.57
C THR A 336 17.89 -19.04 -9.49
N TYR A 337 16.71 -19.66 -9.49
CA TYR A 337 16.57 -21.11 -9.47
C TYR A 337 17.37 -21.75 -10.61
N LYS A 338 18.24 -22.68 -10.23
CA LYS A 338 18.96 -23.58 -11.12
C LYS A 338 18.37 -24.97 -10.90
N ARG A 339 17.96 -25.66 -11.98
CA ARG A 339 17.64 -27.10 -11.89
C ARG A 339 18.88 -27.80 -11.37
N VAL A 340 18.81 -28.32 -10.14
CA VAL A 340 19.94 -28.87 -9.40
C VAL A 340 20.68 -29.91 -10.26
N ALA A 341 21.87 -29.58 -10.74
CA ALA A 341 22.95 -30.55 -10.72
C ALA A 341 23.36 -30.63 -9.25
N ARG A 342 23.39 -31.83 -8.66
CA ARG A 342 23.95 -32.04 -7.33
C ARG A 342 25.43 -31.66 -7.38
N GLU A 343 25.74 -30.39 -7.21
CA GLU A 343 27.12 -29.92 -7.18
C GLU A 343 27.56 -29.78 -5.73
N ALA A 344 28.42 -30.75 -5.40
CA ALA A 344 29.22 -30.95 -4.20
C ALA A 344 29.30 -29.78 -3.23
N THR A 345 29.10 -30.11 -1.95
CA THR A 345 29.73 -29.48 -0.79
C THR A 345 31.25 -29.37 -0.99
N ARG A 346 31.70 -28.42 -1.80
CA ARG A 346 33.12 -28.05 -1.86
C ARG A 346 33.39 -27.09 -0.71
N ALA A 347 34.23 -27.52 0.21
CA ALA A 347 34.75 -26.67 1.27
C ALA A 347 35.66 -25.60 0.64
N GLY A 348 35.17 -24.38 0.49
CA GLY A 348 35.97 -23.23 0.07
C GLY A 348 35.28 -22.29 -0.93
N CYS A 349 35.75 -21.04 -0.94
CA CYS A 349 35.32 -20.04 -1.90
C CYS A 349 35.98 -20.29 -3.28
N THR A 350 35.16 -20.61 -4.27
CA THR A 350 35.61 -20.89 -5.65
C THR A 350 35.08 -19.89 -6.68
N VAL A 351 33.97 -19.23 -6.37
CA VAL A 351 33.41 -18.15 -7.20
C VAL A 351 34.28 -16.89 -7.12
N GLY A 352 34.97 -16.68 -6.00
CA GLY A 352 35.75 -15.49 -5.70
C GLY A 352 35.17 -14.72 -4.52
N ASN A 353 36.03 -14.08 -3.72
CA ASN A 353 35.58 -13.36 -2.53
C ASN A 353 34.63 -12.22 -2.89
N ILE A 354 33.62 -12.02 -2.05
CA ILE A 354 32.69 -10.90 -2.18
C ILE A 354 33.43 -9.61 -1.83
N THR A 355 33.37 -8.63 -2.73
CA THR A 355 34.01 -7.32 -2.62
C THR A 355 33.02 -6.19 -2.91
N ALA A 356 33.41 -4.94 -2.66
CA ALA A 356 32.60 -3.77 -3.00
C ALA A 356 32.29 -3.70 -4.50
N VAL A 357 33.22 -4.14 -5.36
CA VAL A 357 33.01 -4.22 -6.82
C VAL A 357 31.93 -5.24 -7.14
N THR A 358 31.97 -6.43 -6.55
CA THR A 358 30.93 -7.44 -6.79
C THR A 358 29.57 -6.99 -6.25
N ILE A 359 29.53 -6.30 -5.11
CA ILE A 359 28.28 -5.72 -4.59
C ILE A 359 27.77 -4.64 -5.54
N SER A 360 28.61 -3.81 -6.14
CA SER A 360 28.16 -2.72 -7.02
C SER A 360 27.43 -3.20 -8.28
N ASP A 361 27.66 -4.44 -8.74
CA ASP A 361 26.99 -5.03 -9.90
C ASP A 361 25.50 -5.32 -9.62
N ASP A 362 24.59 -4.89 -10.50
CA ASP A 362 23.13 -5.08 -10.33
C ASP A 362 22.64 -6.53 -10.49
N SER A 363 23.48 -7.44 -10.99
CA SER A 363 23.20 -8.87 -11.03
C SER A 363 23.63 -9.63 -9.78
N PHE A 364 24.33 -8.99 -8.84
CA PHE A 364 24.65 -9.58 -7.54
C PHE A 364 23.36 -9.90 -6.75
N PRO A 365 23.24 -11.06 -6.07
CA PRO A 365 24.25 -12.10 -5.82
C PRO A 365 24.13 -13.35 -6.73
N MET A 366 23.65 -13.24 -7.97
CA MET A 366 23.28 -14.40 -8.83
C MET A 366 24.37 -15.47 -9.02
N ASP A 367 25.65 -15.09 -8.89
CA ASP A 367 26.78 -16.01 -9.03
C ASP A 367 27.01 -16.93 -7.83
N TYR A 368 26.39 -16.62 -6.69
CA TYR A 368 26.60 -17.32 -5.44
C TYR A 368 25.35 -18.13 -5.08
N ASP A 369 25.50 -19.45 -4.98
CA ASP A 369 24.57 -20.25 -4.18
C ASP A 369 24.84 -20.06 -2.68
N SER A 370 24.00 -20.64 -1.82
CA SER A 370 24.13 -20.47 -0.37
C SER A 370 25.49 -20.94 0.17
N ALA A 371 26.06 -22.03 -0.35
CA ALA A 371 27.33 -22.56 0.12
C ALA A 371 28.51 -21.67 -0.31
N GLN A 372 28.53 -21.23 -1.57
CA GLN A 372 29.53 -20.31 -2.09
C GLN A 372 29.40 -18.92 -1.46
N PHE A 373 28.20 -18.43 -1.23
CA PHE A 373 27.98 -17.15 -0.56
C PHE A 373 28.53 -17.16 0.86
N ASP A 374 28.26 -18.23 1.63
CA ASP A 374 28.81 -18.38 2.98
C ASP A 374 30.35 -18.49 2.97
N ALA A 375 30.90 -19.29 2.06
CA ALA A 375 32.35 -19.47 1.96
C ALA A 375 33.10 -18.22 1.45
N CYS A 376 32.48 -17.42 0.57
CA CYS A 376 33.09 -16.24 -0.06
C CYS A 376 32.80 -14.91 0.65
N LEU A 377 31.87 -14.91 1.62
CA LEU A 377 31.59 -13.73 2.45
C LEU A 377 32.47 -13.75 3.70
N ASP A 378 33.54 -12.96 3.64
CA ASP A 378 34.42 -12.72 4.79
C ASP A 378 33.71 -11.94 5.89
N SER A 379 33.90 -12.34 7.14
CA SER A 379 33.22 -11.75 8.30
C SER A 379 33.68 -10.32 8.59
N SER A 380 34.94 -9.98 8.32
CA SER A 380 35.42 -8.60 8.50
C SER A 380 34.91 -7.70 7.39
N PHE A 381 34.85 -8.19 6.15
CA PHE A 381 34.28 -7.46 5.02
C PHE A 381 32.78 -7.17 5.21
N LEU A 382 32.05 -8.13 5.80
CA LEU A 382 30.61 -8.03 6.08
C LEU A 382 30.26 -6.78 6.90
N THR A 383 30.94 -6.50 8.02
CA THR A 383 30.59 -5.36 8.89
C THR A 383 30.80 -4.02 8.18
N TYR A 384 31.91 -3.86 7.45
CA TYR A 384 32.17 -2.62 6.69
C TYR A 384 31.22 -2.38 5.51
N ASN A 385 30.58 -3.43 4.99
CA ASN A 385 29.77 -3.36 3.78
C ASN A 385 28.31 -3.83 3.99
N LEU A 386 27.85 -3.90 5.24
CA LEU A 386 26.55 -4.47 5.59
C LEU A 386 25.42 -3.77 4.83
N ALA A 387 25.42 -2.44 4.78
CA ALA A 387 24.41 -1.65 4.08
C ALA A 387 24.28 -2.02 2.59
N GLY A 388 25.41 -2.19 1.89
CA GLY A 388 25.42 -2.57 0.47
C GLY A 388 24.92 -3.99 0.25
N LEU A 389 25.25 -4.91 1.16
CA LEU A 389 24.78 -6.30 1.12
C LEU A 389 23.28 -6.39 1.36
N THR A 390 22.77 -5.80 2.44
CA THR A 390 21.35 -5.89 2.83
C THR A 390 20.42 -5.17 1.86
N GLN A 391 20.93 -4.19 1.10
CA GLN A 391 20.19 -3.52 0.04
C GLN A 391 20.02 -4.39 -1.22
N LYS A 392 20.96 -5.31 -1.50
CA LYS A 392 20.96 -6.13 -2.73
C LYS A 392 20.54 -7.58 -2.52
N VAL A 393 20.85 -8.16 -1.37
CA VAL A 393 20.57 -9.56 -1.08
C VAL A 393 19.13 -9.72 -0.61
N LEU A 394 18.27 -10.29 -1.46
CA LEU A 394 16.85 -10.54 -1.17
C LEU A 394 16.51 -12.02 -0.96
N ASP A 395 17.39 -12.93 -1.38
CA ASP A 395 17.25 -14.37 -1.18
C ASP A 395 17.30 -14.72 0.32
N THR A 396 16.32 -15.48 0.79
CA THR A 396 16.18 -15.78 2.23
C THR A 396 17.34 -16.59 2.78
N SER A 397 17.87 -17.55 2.01
CA SER A 397 19.00 -18.36 2.45
C SER A 397 20.26 -17.51 2.62
N LEU A 398 20.50 -16.57 1.70
CA LEU A 398 21.63 -15.65 1.76
C LEU A 398 21.47 -14.62 2.89
N GLN A 399 20.25 -14.10 3.11
CA GLN A 399 19.96 -13.23 4.25
C GLN A 399 20.17 -13.96 5.59
N THR A 400 19.79 -15.24 5.69
CA THR A 400 20.07 -16.05 6.88
C THR A 400 21.58 -16.20 7.11
N ILE A 401 22.39 -16.39 6.06
CA ILE A 401 23.85 -16.44 6.18
C ILE A 401 24.42 -15.12 6.70
N ILE A 402 23.98 -13.98 6.15
CA ILE A 402 24.38 -12.64 6.63
C ILE A 402 24.10 -12.52 8.13
N LEU A 403 22.86 -12.83 8.55
CA LEU A 403 22.47 -12.71 9.94
C LEU A 403 23.25 -13.67 10.85
N ASN A 404 23.51 -14.90 10.42
CA ASN A 404 24.28 -15.88 11.20
C ASN A 404 25.74 -15.44 11.41
N LYS A 405 26.40 -14.90 10.38
CA LYS A 405 27.75 -14.35 10.52
C LYS A 405 27.78 -13.14 11.46
N LEU A 406 26.79 -12.25 11.37
CA LEU A 406 26.66 -11.14 12.33
C LEU A 406 26.51 -11.64 13.78
N LYS A 407 25.71 -12.69 14.02
CA LYS A 407 25.59 -13.29 15.35
C LYS A 407 26.90 -13.86 15.88
N GLN A 408 27.73 -14.46 15.02
CA GLN A 408 29.04 -14.97 15.40
C GLN A 408 30.00 -13.83 15.81
N LEU A 409 29.91 -12.69 15.13
CA LEU A 409 30.70 -11.49 15.43
C LEU A 409 30.22 -10.76 16.70
N TYR A 410 28.92 -10.81 16.97
CA TYR A 410 28.27 -10.11 18.07
C TYR A 410 27.49 -11.09 18.97
N PRO A 411 28.19 -11.95 19.74
CA PRO A 411 27.54 -12.98 20.56
C PRO A 411 26.65 -12.43 21.69
N SER A 412 26.88 -11.18 22.10
CA SER A 412 26.06 -10.48 23.10
C SER A 412 24.88 -9.70 22.51
N GLY A 413 24.66 -9.81 21.19
CA GLY A 413 23.64 -9.08 20.46
C GLY A 413 24.18 -7.94 19.61
N LEU A 414 23.43 -7.59 18.55
CA LEU A 414 23.85 -6.60 17.56
C LEU A 414 23.84 -5.18 18.14
N PRO A 415 24.90 -4.39 17.92
CA PRO A 415 24.90 -2.98 18.26
C PRO A 415 23.93 -2.22 17.35
N GLU A 416 23.44 -1.08 17.82
CA GLU A 416 22.38 -0.33 17.16
C GLU A 416 22.74 0.11 15.73
N SER A 417 24.01 0.47 15.49
CA SER A 417 24.53 0.83 14.17
C SER A 417 24.37 -0.29 13.14
N GLU A 418 24.48 -1.56 13.56
CA GLU A 418 24.33 -2.70 12.67
C GLU A 418 22.84 -3.04 12.47
N VAL A 419 22.05 -2.95 13.54
CA VAL A 419 20.59 -3.18 13.51
C VAL A 419 19.92 -2.26 12.49
N GLN A 420 20.31 -0.99 12.46
CA GLN A 420 19.76 0.00 11.52
C GLN A 420 20.02 -0.35 10.05
N LEU A 421 21.08 -1.12 9.75
CA LEU A 421 21.49 -1.49 8.40
C LEU A 421 20.88 -2.81 7.92
N LEU A 422 20.17 -3.56 8.76
CA LEU A 422 19.66 -4.89 8.41
C LEU A 422 18.63 -4.88 7.29
N GLY A 423 17.81 -3.82 7.19
CA GLY A 423 16.69 -3.75 6.24
C GLY A 423 15.84 -5.03 6.27
N SER A 424 15.62 -5.64 5.10
CA SER A 424 14.85 -6.90 5.00
C SER A 424 15.52 -8.14 5.56
N THR A 425 16.85 -8.11 5.78
CA THR A 425 17.59 -9.19 6.46
C THR A 425 17.15 -9.35 7.90
N SER A 426 16.66 -8.28 8.53
CA SER A 426 16.11 -8.33 9.90
C SER A 426 15.01 -9.38 10.04
N ARG A 427 14.22 -9.63 8.98
CA ARG A 427 13.12 -10.60 8.99
C ARG A 427 13.55 -12.06 9.15
N MET A 428 14.84 -12.36 9.00
CA MET A 428 15.40 -13.69 9.26
C MET A 428 15.63 -13.96 10.75
N ALA A 429 15.49 -12.95 11.61
CA ALA A 429 15.72 -13.06 13.04
C ALA A 429 14.54 -13.67 13.79
N SER A 430 14.80 -14.53 14.75
CA SER A 430 13.81 -14.99 15.73
C SER A 430 13.54 -13.91 16.79
N ALA A 431 12.45 -14.06 17.55
CA ALA A 431 12.19 -13.18 18.70
C ALA A 431 13.32 -13.23 19.75
N ALA A 432 13.97 -14.39 19.92
CA ALA A 432 15.12 -14.55 20.81
C ALA A 432 16.32 -13.73 20.31
N ASP A 433 16.60 -13.73 19.01
CA ASP A 433 17.66 -12.92 18.42
C ASP A 433 17.39 -11.42 18.66
N ILE A 434 16.16 -10.98 18.38
CA ILE A 434 15.73 -9.58 18.52
C ILE A 434 15.88 -9.09 19.96
N SER A 435 15.58 -9.95 20.95
CA SER A 435 15.68 -9.60 22.37
C SER A 435 17.10 -9.18 22.81
N GLN A 436 18.12 -9.59 22.06
CA GLN A 436 19.52 -9.26 22.32
C GLN A 436 19.98 -7.98 21.60
N TRP A 437 19.23 -7.45 20.64
CA TRP A 437 19.64 -6.29 19.84
C TRP A 437 19.59 -4.99 20.62
N ASN A 438 20.43 -4.02 20.27
CA ASN A 438 20.29 -2.66 20.79
C ASN A 438 19.31 -1.85 19.91
N ILE A 439 18.13 -1.60 20.46
CA ILE A 439 17.06 -0.80 19.83
C ILE A 439 16.76 0.33 20.81
N THR A 440 17.46 1.46 20.69
CA THR A 440 17.35 2.54 21.69
C THR A 440 16.65 3.78 21.14
N THR A 441 16.78 4.02 19.83
CA THR A 441 16.24 5.22 19.19
C THR A 441 14.96 4.92 18.40
N THR A 442 14.14 5.95 18.26
CA THR A 442 12.92 5.93 17.44
C THR A 442 13.24 5.64 15.96
N ASP A 443 14.41 6.07 15.47
CA ASP A 443 14.89 5.80 14.11
C ASP A 443 15.12 4.30 13.88
N THR A 444 15.75 3.61 14.83
CA THR A 444 15.94 2.15 14.78
C THR A 444 14.60 1.42 14.83
N LEU A 445 13.69 1.86 15.72
CA LEU A 445 12.32 1.32 15.78
C LEU A 445 11.60 1.49 14.44
N SER A 446 11.70 2.67 13.82
CA SER A 446 11.11 2.97 12.52
C SER A 446 11.68 2.11 11.41
N SER A 447 13.00 1.92 11.36
CA SER A 447 13.66 1.08 10.35
C SER A 447 13.23 -0.39 10.47
N LEU A 448 13.15 -0.92 11.69
CA LEU A 448 12.76 -2.30 11.92
C LEU A 448 11.28 -2.54 11.61
N LEU A 449 10.38 -1.64 12.00
CA LEU A 449 8.93 -1.79 11.80
C LEU A 449 8.44 -1.30 10.43
N ASP A 450 9.34 -0.87 9.54
CA ASP A 450 9.00 -0.55 8.15
C ASP A 450 8.46 -1.80 7.43
N SER A 451 7.18 -1.76 7.05
CA SER A 451 6.49 -2.87 6.39
C SER A 451 7.01 -3.14 4.97
N THR A 452 7.73 -2.19 4.36
CA THR A 452 8.32 -2.36 3.03
C THR A 452 9.40 -3.45 3.02
N TYR A 453 10.03 -3.72 4.16
CA TYR A 453 11.02 -4.80 4.35
C TYR A 453 10.40 -6.18 4.63
N GLY A 454 9.07 -6.28 4.65
CA GLY A 454 8.31 -7.49 4.94
C GLY A 454 7.60 -7.41 6.29
N VAL A 455 6.71 -8.37 6.54
CA VAL A 455 5.86 -8.40 7.73
C VAL A 455 6.53 -9.18 8.86
N TRP A 456 6.51 -8.63 10.07
CA TRP A 456 6.89 -9.35 11.29
C TRP A 456 5.76 -10.25 11.78
N THR A 457 6.10 -11.38 12.41
CA THR A 457 5.11 -12.08 13.24
C THR A 457 4.74 -11.24 14.47
N SER A 458 3.65 -11.60 15.14
CA SER A 458 3.25 -10.96 16.40
C SER A 458 4.36 -11.04 17.45
N ASP A 459 5.03 -12.18 17.58
CA ASP A 459 6.10 -12.34 18.58
C ASP A 459 7.35 -11.52 18.24
N GLN A 460 7.73 -11.45 16.96
CA GLN A 460 8.86 -10.64 16.51
C GLN A 460 8.59 -9.14 16.70
N SER A 461 7.42 -8.66 16.29
CA SER A 461 7.04 -7.25 16.47
C SER A 461 6.95 -6.87 17.96
N LYS A 462 6.38 -7.75 18.79
CA LYS A 462 6.40 -7.60 20.25
C LYS A 462 7.83 -7.51 20.79
N ALA A 463 8.74 -8.38 20.35
CA ALA A 463 10.13 -8.36 20.79
C ALA A 463 10.84 -7.05 20.42
N VAL A 464 10.65 -6.54 19.19
CA VAL A 464 11.20 -5.25 18.74
C VAL A 464 10.71 -4.11 19.64
N ILE A 465 9.39 -4.01 19.86
CA ILE A 465 8.80 -2.91 20.63
C ILE A 465 9.18 -3.00 22.11
N MET A 466 9.12 -4.20 22.71
CA MET A 466 9.47 -4.38 24.12
C MET A 466 10.95 -4.12 24.37
N ARG A 467 11.83 -4.45 23.42
CA ARG A 467 13.24 -4.11 23.53
C ARG A 467 13.45 -2.60 23.52
N TYR A 468 12.77 -1.87 22.64
CA TYR A 468 12.78 -0.40 22.64
C TYR A 468 12.28 0.19 23.97
N LEU A 469 11.15 -0.32 24.49
CA LEU A 469 10.56 0.15 25.74
C LEU A 469 11.36 -0.23 26.99
N SER A 470 12.31 -1.18 26.89
CA SER A 470 13.18 -1.53 28.00
C SER A 470 14.24 -0.47 28.31
N VAL A 471 14.48 0.45 27.38
CA VAL A 471 15.42 1.55 27.55
C VAL A 471 14.76 2.67 28.36
N THR A 472 15.42 3.11 29.42
CA THR A 472 14.90 4.18 30.29
C THR A 472 14.61 5.45 29.51
N GLY A 473 13.39 5.99 29.66
CA GLY A 473 12.92 7.19 28.98
C GLY A 473 12.07 6.92 27.73
N ASN A 474 12.16 5.73 27.14
CA ASN A 474 11.33 5.36 26.00
C ASN A 474 9.89 5.06 26.45
N THR A 475 8.92 5.56 25.68
CA THR A 475 7.48 5.42 25.97
C THR A 475 6.69 5.20 24.68
N LEU A 476 5.40 4.87 24.78
CA LEU A 476 4.49 4.81 23.64
C LEU A 476 3.90 6.20 23.33
N GLY A 477 4.76 7.11 22.89
CA GLY A 477 4.39 8.46 22.47
C GLY A 477 3.78 8.51 21.07
N THR A 478 3.41 9.72 20.61
CA THR A 478 2.80 9.93 19.29
C THR A 478 3.64 9.37 18.13
N ALA A 479 4.95 9.59 18.18
CA ALA A 479 5.88 9.13 17.14
C ALA A 479 5.94 7.60 17.10
N GLU A 480 6.06 6.96 18.27
CA GLU A 480 6.09 5.52 18.40
C GLU A 480 4.78 4.89 17.92
N LEU A 481 3.62 5.45 18.28
CA LEU A 481 2.33 4.97 17.81
C LEU A 481 2.21 5.03 16.28
N ASN A 482 2.72 6.11 15.68
CA ASN A 482 2.74 6.26 14.22
C ASN A 482 3.64 5.24 13.53
N ILE A 483 4.75 4.86 14.17
CA ILE A 483 5.70 3.85 13.67
C ILE A 483 5.14 2.44 13.85
N ILE A 484 4.61 2.14 15.04
CA ILE A 484 4.13 0.81 15.42
C ILE A 484 2.91 0.42 14.59
N GLY A 485 1.99 1.37 14.34
CA GLY A 485 0.83 1.17 13.47
C GLY A 485 0.02 -0.08 13.84
N SER A 486 -0.12 -1.02 12.90
CA SER A 486 -0.85 -2.28 13.11
C SER A 486 -0.18 -3.24 14.09
N SER A 487 1.13 -3.11 14.32
CA SER A 487 1.87 -3.94 15.28
C SER A 487 1.51 -3.64 16.73
N VAL A 488 0.69 -2.61 16.99
CA VAL A 488 0.15 -2.29 18.33
C VAL A 488 -0.62 -3.48 18.92
N CYS A 489 -1.24 -4.30 18.07
CA CYS A 489 -1.97 -5.49 18.46
C CYS A 489 -1.08 -6.64 18.96
N SER A 490 0.25 -6.53 18.83
CA SER A 490 1.20 -7.49 19.41
C SER A 490 1.45 -7.25 20.91
N LEU A 491 1.06 -6.09 21.44
CA LEU A 491 1.37 -5.67 22.80
C LEU A 491 0.33 -6.14 23.81
N ASP A 492 0.78 -6.47 25.02
CA ASP A 492 -0.11 -6.85 26.11
C ASP A 492 -0.92 -5.64 26.59
N VAL A 493 -2.12 -5.90 27.10
CA VAL A 493 -3.02 -4.85 27.64
C VAL A 493 -2.35 -3.99 28.70
N SER A 494 -1.48 -4.58 29.54
CA SER A 494 -0.71 -3.84 30.55
C SER A 494 0.23 -2.79 29.95
N VAL A 495 0.83 -3.08 28.79
CA VAL A 495 1.70 -2.15 28.06
C VAL A 495 0.85 -1.08 27.37
N LEU A 496 -0.26 -1.47 26.74
CA LEU A 496 -1.17 -0.53 26.07
C LEU A 496 -1.78 0.51 27.01
N LYS A 497 -2.02 0.15 28.28
CA LYS A 497 -2.51 1.09 29.30
C LYS A 497 -1.56 2.26 29.60
N ASN A 498 -0.28 2.14 29.21
CA ASN A 498 0.70 3.21 29.39
C ASN A 498 0.61 4.30 28.29
N ILE A 499 -0.21 4.09 27.25
CA ILE A 499 -0.45 5.11 26.22
C ILE A 499 -1.26 6.26 26.84
N THR A 500 -0.76 7.48 26.73
CA THR A 500 -1.47 8.67 27.21
C THR A 500 -2.51 9.14 26.20
N ALA A 501 -3.55 9.82 26.69
CA ALA A 501 -4.58 10.41 25.84
C ALA A 501 -3.99 11.42 24.85
N ASP A 502 -3.02 12.25 25.27
CA ASP A 502 -2.39 13.24 24.38
C ASP A 502 -1.56 12.59 23.27
N SER A 503 -0.87 11.47 23.56
CA SER A 503 -0.11 10.72 22.57
C SER A 503 -1.03 10.14 21.50
N LEU A 504 -2.13 9.50 21.91
CA LEU A 504 -3.10 8.93 20.98
C LEU A 504 -3.84 10.01 20.20
N LYS A 505 -4.20 11.13 20.85
CA LYS A 505 -4.91 12.26 20.22
C LYS A 505 -4.21 12.77 18.96
N SER A 506 -2.88 12.82 18.98
CA SER A 506 -2.07 13.35 17.88
C SER A 506 -1.52 12.28 16.94
N ALA A 507 -1.71 11.01 17.27
CA ALA A 507 -1.28 9.90 16.44
C ALA A 507 -2.20 9.70 15.22
N ASN A 508 -1.67 8.98 14.24
CA ASN A 508 -2.43 8.46 13.12
C ASN A 508 -3.49 7.47 13.61
N ALA A 509 -4.57 7.31 12.85
CA ALA A 509 -5.56 6.28 13.13
C ALA A 509 -4.88 4.90 13.11
N LEU A 510 -4.97 4.17 14.22
CA LEU A 510 -4.36 2.84 14.37
C LEU A 510 -5.23 1.79 13.67
N ASN A 511 -4.59 0.83 13.01
CA ASN A 511 -5.27 -0.33 12.43
C ASN A 511 -5.40 -1.43 13.49
N LEU A 512 -6.62 -1.62 14.00
CA LEU A 512 -6.90 -2.56 15.09
C LEU A 512 -7.47 -3.89 14.61
N THR A 513 -7.43 -4.20 13.31
CA THR A 513 -8.08 -5.40 12.73
C THR A 513 -7.73 -6.67 13.50
N ASN A 514 -6.42 -6.85 13.77
CA ASN A 514 -5.87 -8.05 14.40
C ASN A 514 -5.84 -8.01 15.94
N CYS A 515 -6.33 -6.93 16.56
CA CYS A 515 -6.36 -6.82 18.02
C CYS A 515 -7.47 -7.70 18.62
N SER A 516 -7.18 -8.31 19.76
CA SER A 516 -8.16 -8.93 20.64
C SER A 516 -9.19 -7.92 21.14
N VAL A 517 -10.30 -8.43 21.69
CA VAL A 517 -11.37 -7.59 22.26
C VAL A 517 -10.82 -6.72 23.38
N ASP A 518 -10.03 -7.27 24.31
CA ASP A 518 -9.50 -6.51 25.46
C ASP A 518 -8.53 -5.40 25.04
N GLN A 519 -7.70 -5.65 24.03
CA GLN A 519 -6.82 -4.62 23.44
C GLN A 519 -7.65 -3.51 22.79
N LYS A 520 -8.69 -3.86 22.01
CA LYS A 520 -9.61 -2.90 21.40
C LYS A 520 -10.33 -2.06 22.46
N THR A 521 -10.88 -2.68 23.51
CA THR A 521 -11.55 -1.98 24.61
C THR A 521 -10.62 -1.03 25.34
N THR A 522 -9.37 -1.43 25.56
CA THR A 522 -8.34 -0.58 26.19
C THR A 522 -8.06 0.64 25.32
N LEU A 523 -7.74 0.44 24.04
CA LEU A 523 -7.43 1.53 23.11
C LEU A 523 -8.64 2.45 22.86
N TYR A 524 -9.85 1.90 22.79
CA TYR A 524 -11.08 2.67 22.69
C TYR A 524 -11.28 3.60 23.88
N THR A 525 -11.05 3.11 25.11
CA THR A 525 -11.17 3.92 26.32
C THR A 525 -10.22 5.13 26.27
N ILE A 526 -8.97 4.91 25.85
CA ILE A 526 -7.96 5.96 25.70
C ILE A 526 -8.37 6.94 24.60
N ALA A 527 -8.79 6.45 23.42
CA ALA A 527 -9.23 7.29 22.30
C ALA A 527 -10.46 8.14 22.65
N ASN A 528 -11.43 7.56 23.36
CA ASN A 528 -12.63 8.24 23.79
C ASN A 528 -12.34 9.41 24.76
N SER A 529 -11.32 9.25 25.62
CA SER A 529 -10.79 10.34 26.45
C SER A 529 -10.04 11.38 25.61
N SER A 530 -9.18 10.93 24.69
CA SER A 530 -8.36 11.75 23.80
C SER A 530 -9.17 12.74 22.96
N TYR A 531 -10.33 12.30 22.48
CA TYR A 531 -11.21 13.09 21.61
C TYR A 531 -12.42 13.69 22.34
N TYR A 532 -12.41 13.74 23.68
CA TYR A 532 -13.54 14.24 24.47
C TYR A 532 -14.03 15.62 24.04
N SER A 533 -13.11 16.53 23.69
CA SER A 533 -13.44 17.90 23.26
C SER A 533 -14.22 17.97 21.94
N GLN A 534 -14.19 16.91 21.13
CA GLN A 534 -14.85 16.86 19.82
C GLN A 534 -16.28 16.32 19.89
N ARG A 535 -16.74 15.87 21.08
CA ARG A 535 -18.08 15.30 21.26
C ARG A 535 -19.24 16.26 20.93
N SER A 536 -19.00 17.57 20.96
CA SER A 536 -19.98 18.58 20.56
C SER A 536 -20.37 18.47 19.08
N VAL A 537 -19.46 17.96 18.22
CA VAL A 537 -19.69 17.73 16.80
C VAL A 537 -19.65 16.23 16.52
N SER A 538 -20.84 15.60 16.60
CA SER A 538 -20.99 14.14 16.51
C SER A 538 -20.31 13.51 15.29
N SER A 539 -20.40 14.15 14.12
CA SER A 539 -19.74 13.68 12.89
C SER A 539 -18.22 13.67 13.03
N THR A 540 -17.63 14.76 13.51
CA THR A 540 -16.18 14.90 13.71
C THR A 540 -15.65 13.89 14.73
N PHE A 541 -16.34 13.77 15.87
CA PHE A 541 -16.00 12.78 16.88
C PHE A 541 -16.05 11.36 16.32
N TYR A 542 -17.09 11.03 15.55
CA TYR A 542 -17.23 9.74 14.90
C TYR A 542 -16.07 9.46 13.93
N GLN A 543 -15.69 10.42 13.08
CA GLN A 543 -14.57 10.23 12.15
C GLN A 543 -13.26 9.91 12.89
N LEU A 544 -12.97 10.61 13.99
CA LEU A 544 -11.76 10.40 14.78
C LEU A 544 -11.76 9.06 15.54
N ILE A 545 -12.91 8.65 16.10
CA ILE A 545 -12.99 7.44 16.93
C ILE A 545 -13.27 6.16 16.13
N SER A 546 -13.69 6.27 14.85
CA SER A 546 -14.20 5.15 14.05
C SER A 546 -13.29 3.92 14.01
N SER A 547 -11.97 4.11 13.90
CA SER A 547 -10.98 3.02 13.90
C SER A 547 -10.91 2.24 15.22
N TYR A 548 -11.37 2.82 16.32
CA TYR A 548 -11.35 2.25 17.66
C TYR A 548 -12.64 1.55 18.07
N LEU A 549 -13.72 1.65 17.29
CA LEU A 549 -15.03 1.13 17.68
C LEU A 549 -15.12 -0.41 17.66
N GLY A 550 -14.24 -1.08 16.91
CA GLY A 550 -14.31 -2.52 16.68
C GLY A 550 -15.59 -2.94 15.95
N ASN A 551 -15.58 -4.10 15.27
CA ASN A 551 -16.80 -4.63 14.64
C ASN A 551 -17.87 -5.09 15.66
N SER A 552 -17.62 -4.90 16.96
CA SER A 552 -18.46 -5.32 18.10
C SER A 552 -19.32 -4.20 18.70
N HIS A 553 -19.24 -2.98 18.18
CA HIS A 553 -20.11 -1.88 18.59
C HIS A 553 -20.93 -1.33 17.41
N THR A 554 -21.83 -2.18 16.89
CA THR A 554 -23.11 -1.63 16.44
C THR A 554 -23.81 -1.05 17.68
N PRO A 555 -24.23 0.22 17.70
CA PRO A 555 -25.00 0.75 18.81
C PRO A 555 -26.37 0.07 18.86
N VAL A 556 -26.46 -1.05 19.56
CA VAL A 556 -27.72 -1.53 20.11
C VAL A 556 -28.15 -0.48 21.13
N HIS A 557 -29.26 0.20 20.85
CA HIS A 557 -29.85 1.35 21.57
C HIS A 557 -29.42 2.76 21.15
N ARG A 558 -29.75 3.10 19.90
CA ARG A 558 -30.79 4.12 19.61
C ARG A 558 -31.38 3.83 18.23
N LYS A 559 -32.35 2.91 18.19
CA LYS A 559 -33.31 2.82 17.08
C LYS A 559 -34.17 4.07 17.12
N HIS A 560 -33.71 5.15 16.50
CA HIS A 560 -34.54 6.08 15.74
C HIS A 560 -33.59 6.85 14.80
N THR A 561 -33.99 6.92 13.53
CA THR A 561 -33.43 7.71 12.42
C THR A 561 -32.06 7.30 11.82
N CYS A 562 -31.91 6.07 11.30
CA CYS A 562 -31.07 5.81 10.11
C CYS A 562 -31.29 4.44 9.40
N THR A 563 -32.51 3.86 9.43
CA THR A 563 -32.74 2.50 8.88
C THR A 563 -33.93 2.39 7.92
N THR A 564 -34.41 3.49 7.33
CA THR A 564 -35.59 3.47 6.45
C THR A 564 -35.30 3.44 4.95
N LEU A 565 -34.12 2.98 4.49
CA LEU A 565 -33.84 2.91 3.04
C LEU A 565 -33.20 1.61 2.52
N ILE A 566 -33.19 0.49 3.28
CA ILE A 566 -32.55 -0.77 2.81
C ILE A 566 -33.45 -2.02 2.87
N HIS A 567 -34.73 -1.95 3.23
CA HIS A 567 -35.63 -3.10 3.04
C HIS A 567 -37.01 -2.69 2.54
N GLN A 568 -37.24 -2.90 1.25
CA GLN A 568 -38.56 -3.32 0.76
C GLN A 568 -38.41 -4.73 0.16
N PRO A 569 -39.31 -5.68 0.50
CA PRO A 569 -39.31 -7.02 -0.07
C PRO A 569 -39.81 -6.98 -1.53
N LEU A 570 -39.23 -7.83 -2.37
CA LEU A 570 -39.72 -8.17 -3.70
C LEU A 570 -41.20 -8.61 -3.63
N PRO A 571 -42.11 -8.08 -4.45
CA PRO A 571 -43.37 -8.75 -4.73
C PRO A 571 -43.15 -9.89 -5.74
N ALA A 572 -43.96 -10.94 -5.56
CA ALA A 572 -43.93 -12.22 -6.26
C ALA A 572 -44.08 -12.13 -7.79
#